data_AF-A0A5E4BMC0-F1
#
_entry.id   AF-A0A5E4BMC0-F1
#
_cell.length_a   1.000
_cell.length_b   1.000
_cell.length_c   1.000
_cell.angle_alpha   90.00
_cell.angle_beta   90.00
_cell.angle_gamma   90.00
#
_symmetry.space_group_name_H-M   'P 1'
#
loop_
_entity.id
_entity.type
_entity.pdbx_description
1 polymer ?
#
loop_
_entity_poly.entity_id
_entity_poly.type
_entity_poly.pdbx_seq_one_letter_code
_entity_poly.pdbx_strand_id
1 'polypeptide(L)'
;NAKDIMIIYEEDAKEWAVYLREVFFHVVKREAILLYCLDSFSLQHLELLSLNSYKCKLLILSSDLLKDLTSKKRQFLEEVLDSPESVVTLLCGMKSSSQLYKLLNISGSPWEISTEQEPEDYISIIKQIIFRDSEDYLEVNVPADIGVMHSGEISQRKDEEDSSETSRSTIPLAVVLPAEIPCENPGEIFILLRDEVIAETVEVEFTSNNMHIRAQPALWNKKVWYMKALDFPAGSVNISVYCDGIIKATAEIKYYAPAKAMEDTHRAADPGE
;
A
#
# COMPACT_ATOMS: atom_id res chain seq x y z
N ASN A 1 -1.03 8.78 -8.07
CA ASN A 1 0.09 8.63 -7.12
C ASN A 1 -0.47 8.64 -5.72
N ALA A 2 -0.46 7.49 -5.03
CA ALA A 2 -0.82 7.46 -3.62
C ALA A 2 0.43 7.89 -2.84
N LYS A 3 0.47 9.13 -2.34
CA LYS A 3 1.51 9.64 -1.43
C LYS A 3 0.82 10.04 -0.15
N ASP A 4 0.43 9.03 0.63
CA ASP A 4 -0.45 9.24 1.76
C ASP A 4 0.35 9.46 3.05
N ILE A 5 1.33 8.60 3.35
CA ILE A 5 2.11 8.68 4.60
C ILE A 5 3.62 8.66 4.31
N MET A 6 4.37 9.52 4.97
CA MET A 6 5.82 9.44 5.05
C MET A 6 6.24 9.29 6.50
N ILE A 7 6.93 8.21 6.83
CA ILE A 7 7.48 7.94 8.16
C ILE A 7 8.95 8.30 8.14
N ILE A 8 9.32 9.31 8.91
CA ILE A 8 10.66 9.87 9.05
C ILE A 8 11.27 9.33 10.35
N TYR A 9 12.44 8.72 10.28
CA TYR A 9 13.07 8.05 11.41
C TYR A 9 14.60 8.08 11.31
N GLU A 10 15.30 7.80 12.41
CA GLU A 10 16.74 7.48 12.44
C GLU A 10 16.92 5.97 12.72
N GLU A 11 18.11 5.42 12.45
CA GLU A 11 18.36 3.98 12.57
C GLU A 11 18.01 3.40 13.95
N ASP A 12 18.13 4.18 15.04
CA ASP A 12 17.72 3.78 16.40
C ASP A 12 16.21 3.52 16.54
N ALA A 13 15.40 4.19 15.73
CA ALA A 13 13.95 4.09 15.70
C ALA A 13 13.41 3.24 14.53
N LYS A 14 14.29 2.50 13.83
CA LYS A 14 13.92 1.71 12.66
C LYS A 14 12.86 0.63 12.93
N GLU A 15 12.94 -0.04 14.07
CA GLU A 15 11.95 -1.05 14.46
C GLU A 15 10.55 -0.43 14.59
N TRP A 16 10.47 0.77 15.17
CA TRP A 16 9.22 1.55 15.23
C TRP A 16 8.73 1.95 13.84
N ALA A 17 9.62 2.39 12.94
CA ALA A 17 9.23 2.75 11.59
C ALA A 17 8.64 1.57 10.81
N VAL A 18 9.25 0.38 10.92
CA VAL A 18 8.74 -0.85 10.32
C VAL A 18 7.40 -1.25 10.95
N TYR A 19 7.29 -1.22 12.27
CA TYR A 19 6.05 -1.52 12.97
C TYR A 19 4.89 -0.62 12.54
N LEU A 20 5.11 0.71 12.54
CA LEU A 20 4.10 1.68 12.13
C LEU A 20 3.66 1.50 10.67
N ARG A 21 4.57 1.11 9.78
CA ARG A 21 4.22 0.78 8.40
C ARG A 21 3.23 -0.37 8.32
N GLU A 22 3.42 -1.41 9.13
CA GLU A 22 2.51 -2.55 9.19
C GLU A 22 1.16 -2.15 9.83
N VAL A 23 1.17 -1.32 10.88
CA VAL A 23 -0.06 -0.76 11.48
C VAL A 23 -0.87 0.05 10.45
N PHE A 24 -0.22 0.92 9.68
CA PHE A 24 -0.91 1.79 8.72
C PHE A 24 -1.28 1.10 7.41
N PHE A 25 -0.79 -0.12 7.16
CA PHE A 25 -1.27 -0.94 6.06
C PHE A 25 -2.78 -1.22 6.16
N HIS A 26 -3.35 -1.19 7.37
CA HIS A 26 -4.79 -1.28 7.58
C HIS A 26 -5.58 -0.03 7.12
N VAL A 27 -4.89 1.07 6.81
CA VAL A 27 -5.50 2.37 6.49
C VAL A 27 -5.21 2.77 5.05
N VAL A 28 -3.98 2.57 4.59
CA VAL A 28 -3.53 2.95 3.25
C VAL A 28 -2.72 1.84 2.61
N LYS A 29 -2.62 1.86 1.28
CA LYS A 29 -1.82 0.88 0.54
C LYS A 29 -0.34 1.01 0.90
N ARG A 30 0.41 -0.08 0.82
CA ARG A 30 1.84 -0.11 1.22
C ARG A 30 2.71 0.86 0.41
N GLU A 31 2.38 1.07 -0.85
CA GLU A 31 3.07 1.97 -1.78
C GLU A 31 2.81 3.44 -1.44
N ALA A 32 1.74 3.70 -0.70
CA ALA A 32 1.39 5.02 -0.23
C ALA A 32 2.18 5.44 1.01
N ILE A 33 2.93 4.50 1.61
CA ILE A 33 3.77 4.71 2.79
C ILE A 33 5.25 4.69 2.41
N LEU A 34 5.92 5.82 2.60
CA LEU A 34 7.38 5.92 2.46
C LEU A 34 8.05 5.82 3.83
N LEU A 35 9.03 4.93 3.96
CA LEU A 35 9.99 4.95 5.08
C LEU A 35 11.20 5.78 4.66
N TYR A 36 11.48 6.86 5.40
CA TYR A 36 12.59 7.76 5.11
C TYR A 36 13.58 7.84 6.29
N CYS A 37 14.75 7.24 6.09
CA CYS A 37 15.83 7.23 7.08
C CYS A 37 16.65 8.53 7.02
N LEU A 38 16.67 9.27 8.13
CA LEU A 38 17.37 10.53 8.30
C LEU A 38 18.90 10.38 8.29
N ASP A 39 19.46 9.20 8.52
CA ASP A 39 20.91 8.99 8.41
C ASP A 39 21.42 9.17 6.97
N SER A 40 20.54 8.91 6.00
CA SER A 40 20.82 9.05 4.56
C SER A 40 20.27 10.34 3.95
N PHE A 41 19.90 11.34 4.77
CA PHE A 41 19.15 12.49 4.28
C PHE A 41 19.93 13.36 3.28
N SER A 42 19.19 13.96 2.34
CA SER A 42 19.71 14.96 1.41
C SER A 42 18.63 15.98 1.10
N LEU A 43 19.01 17.26 0.95
CA LEU A 43 18.08 18.30 0.51
C LEU A 43 17.53 18.01 -0.90
N GLN A 44 18.27 17.31 -1.75
CA GLN A 44 17.79 16.92 -3.08
C GLN A 44 16.63 15.92 -3.02
N HIS A 45 16.50 15.16 -1.92
CA HIS A 45 15.40 14.21 -1.75
C HIS A 45 14.04 14.89 -1.69
N LEU A 46 13.99 16.14 -1.21
CA LEU A 46 12.77 16.95 -1.16
C LEU A 46 12.09 17.02 -2.52
N GLU A 47 12.86 17.28 -3.58
CA GLU A 47 12.37 17.37 -4.96
C GLU A 47 12.23 15.98 -5.60
N LEU A 48 13.29 15.16 -5.54
CA LEU A 48 13.36 13.87 -6.22
C LEU A 48 12.27 12.89 -5.77
N LEU A 49 12.01 12.83 -4.47
CA LEU A 49 10.97 11.99 -3.88
C LEU A 49 9.66 12.77 -3.69
N SER A 50 9.69 14.08 -3.97
CA SER A 50 8.60 15.03 -3.71
C SER A 50 8.02 14.85 -2.31
N LEU A 51 8.88 14.89 -1.28
CA LEU A 51 8.55 14.59 0.12
C LEU A 51 7.42 15.51 0.65
N ASN A 52 7.37 16.75 0.17
CA ASN A 52 6.35 17.72 0.58
C ASN A 52 4.94 17.35 0.10
N SER A 53 4.83 16.51 -0.94
CA SER A 53 3.53 16.08 -1.51
C SER A 53 2.84 14.95 -0.73
N TYR A 54 3.47 14.41 0.33
CA TYR A 54 2.82 13.44 1.20
C TYR A 54 1.75 14.09 2.08
N LYS A 55 0.55 13.50 2.09
CA LYS A 55 -0.60 14.00 2.86
C LYS A 55 -0.37 13.99 4.36
N CYS A 56 0.34 13.00 4.87
CA CYS A 56 0.72 12.88 6.27
C CYS A 56 2.23 12.62 6.40
N LYS A 57 2.88 13.30 7.35
CA LYS A 57 4.30 13.20 7.64
C LYS A 57 4.48 12.83 9.11
N LEU A 58 4.79 11.58 9.39
CA LEU A 58 5.00 11.08 10.74
C LEU A 58 6.49 11.08 11.06
N LEU A 59 6.91 11.87 12.05
CA LEU A 59 8.27 11.87 12.57
C LEU A 59 8.35 11.03 13.84
N ILE A 60 9.27 10.08 13.88
CA ILE A 60 9.61 9.36 15.11
C ILE A 60 10.67 10.14 15.87
N LEU A 61 10.26 10.73 16.99
CA LEU A 61 11.11 11.55 17.85
C LEU A 61 11.74 10.68 18.94
N SER A 62 13.00 10.32 18.74
CA SER A 62 13.83 9.66 19.74
C SER A 62 14.76 10.64 20.46
N SER A 63 15.40 10.16 21.53
CA SER A 63 16.40 10.97 22.24
C SER A 63 17.66 11.23 21.40
N ASP A 64 17.97 10.33 20.46
CA ASP A 64 19.19 10.40 19.66
C ASP A 64 19.02 11.39 18.50
N LEU A 65 17.82 11.44 17.90
CA LEU A 65 17.46 12.47 16.93
C LEU A 65 17.71 13.88 17.48
N LEU A 66 17.26 14.17 18.70
CA LEU A 66 17.46 15.49 19.32
C LEU A 66 18.93 15.84 19.57
N LYS A 67 19.77 14.83 19.85
CA LYS A 67 21.21 15.02 20.07
C LYS A 67 21.95 15.21 18.74
N ASP A 68 21.47 14.61 17.65
CA ASP A 68 22.09 14.64 16.32
C ASP A 68 21.48 15.69 15.36
N LEU A 69 20.78 16.70 15.88
CA LEU A 69 20.23 17.82 15.09
C LEU A 69 21.32 18.80 14.59
N THR A 70 22.08 18.37 13.57
CA THR A 70 22.97 19.27 12.82
C THR A 70 22.18 20.39 12.11
N SER A 71 22.83 21.50 11.77
CA SER A 71 22.16 22.62 11.07
C SER A 71 21.51 22.19 9.75
N LYS A 72 22.10 21.25 9.02
CA LYS A 72 21.55 20.71 7.77
C LYS A 72 20.31 19.84 8.01
N LYS A 73 20.36 18.98 9.04
CA LYS A 73 19.23 18.12 9.41
C LYS A 73 18.05 18.96 9.89
N ARG A 74 18.32 20.02 10.66
CA ARG A 74 17.31 21.01 11.05
C ARG A 74 16.67 21.69 9.85
N GLN A 75 17.47 22.23 8.92
CA GLN A 75 16.94 22.84 7.70
C GLN A 75 16.05 21.85 6.91
N PHE A 76 16.51 20.62 6.72
CA PHE A 76 15.73 19.59 6.03
C PHE A 76 14.39 19.31 6.73
N LEU A 77 14.39 19.17 8.06
CA LEU A 77 13.18 18.92 8.84
C LEU A 77 12.23 20.13 8.82
N GLU A 78 12.76 21.35 8.89
CA GLU A 78 11.97 22.58 8.77
C GLU A 78 11.24 22.63 7.41
N GLU A 79 11.92 22.26 6.32
CA GLU A 79 11.33 22.24 4.97
C GLU A 79 10.31 21.10 4.79
N VAL A 80 10.59 19.91 5.35
CA VAL A 80 9.68 18.76 5.25
C VAL A 80 8.43 18.94 6.12
N LEU A 81 8.59 19.48 7.33
CA LEU A 81 7.54 19.55 8.36
C LEU A 81 6.78 20.89 8.37
N ASP A 82 6.92 21.70 7.33
CA ASP A 82 6.36 23.06 7.23
C ASP A 82 4.82 23.12 7.38
N SER A 83 4.11 22.00 7.17
CA SER A 83 2.65 21.93 7.30
C SER A 83 2.23 21.21 8.60
N PRO A 84 2.04 21.93 9.73
CA PRO A 84 1.82 21.32 11.06
C PRO A 84 0.57 20.45 11.13
N GLU A 85 -0.49 20.83 10.41
CA GLU A 85 -1.76 20.09 10.34
C GLU A 85 -1.62 18.69 9.73
N SER A 86 -0.56 18.46 8.96
CA SER A 86 -0.25 17.19 8.28
C SER A 86 0.85 16.37 8.99
N VAL A 87 1.47 16.92 10.02
CA VAL A 87 2.62 16.33 10.69
C VAL A 87 2.18 15.60 11.94
N VAL A 88 2.65 14.37 12.16
CA VAL A 88 2.42 13.63 13.41
C VAL A 88 3.77 13.39 14.07
N THR A 89 3.89 13.62 15.37
CA THR A 89 5.11 13.29 16.12
C THR A 89 4.87 12.09 17.03
N LEU A 90 5.58 10.99 16.78
CA LEU A 90 5.62 9.85 17.69
C LEU A 90 6.75 10.05 18.70
N LEU A 91 6.39 10.09 19.98
CA LEU A 91 7.32 10.20 21.09
C LEU A 91 7.91 8.83 21.44
N CYS A 92 9.10 8.53 20.92
CA CYS A 92 9.83 7.30 21.22
C CYS A 92 10.71 7.51 22.46
N GLY A 93 10.14 7.20 23.64
CA GLY A 93 10.83 7.39 24.93
C GLY A 93 10.93 8.85 25.38
N MET A 94 10.11 9.73 24.80
CA MET A 94 10.09 11.18 25.04
C MET A 94 8.79 11.59 25.72
N LYS A 95 8.80 12.70 26.47
CA LYS A 95 7.60 13.24 27.15
C LYS A 95 6.84 14.29 26.35
N SER A 96 7.50 14.93 25.39
CA SER A 96 6.94 16.03 24.60
C SER A 96 7.83 16.33 23.41
N SER A 97 7.20 16.73 22.30
CA SER A 97 7.84 17.27 21.09
C SER A 97 8.26 18.74 21.20
N SER A 98 7.90 19.44 22.28
CA SER A 98 8.17 20.88 22.43
C SER A 98 9.66 21.26 22.33
N GLN A 99 10.58 20.36 22.70
CA GLN A 99 12.01 20.60 22.53
C GLN A 99 12.42 20.55 21.05
N LEU A 100 11.87 19.62 20.27
CA LEU A 100 12.12 19.53 18.83
C LEU A 100 11.69 20.84 18.14
N TYR A 101 10.45 21.27 18.35
CA TYR A 101 9.89 22.48 17.73
C TYR A 101 10.46 23.80 18.27
N LYS A 102 11.30 23.76 19.31
CA LYS A 102 12.10 24.92 19.72
C LYS A 102 13.45 24.95 18.99
N LEU A 103 13.99 23.78 18.68
CA LEU A 103 15.25 23.63 17.94
C LEU A 103 15.04 23.81 16.43
N LEU A 104 13.86 23.40 15.93
CA LEU A 104 13.33 23.74 14.62
C LEU A 104 12.60 25.08 14.72
N ASN A 105 12.80 26.00 13.80
CA ASN A 105 12.13 27.30 13.81
C ASN A 105 10.74 27.25 13.15
N ILE A 106 9.93 26.25 13.49
CA ILE A 106 8.60 26.00 12.93
C ILE A 106 7.55 25.86 14.04
N SER A 107 6.28 26.06 13.70
CA SER A 107 5.18 25.82 14.61
C SER A 107 5.05 24.32 14.94
N GLY A 108 4.77 24.02 16.21
CA GLY A 108 4.48 22.64 16.63
C GLY A 108 3.22 22.09 15.96
N SER A 109 3.25 20.79 15.66
CA SER A 109 2.05 20.06 15.26
C SER A 109 1.12 19.82 16.46
N PRO A 110 -0.21 19.88 16.28
CA PRO A 110 -1.16 19.45 17.30
C PRO A 110 -1.22 17.92 17.47
N TRP A 111 -0.68 17.15 16.54
CA TRP A 111 -0.74 15.68 16.52
C TRP A 111 0.50 15.07 17.17
N GLU A 112 0.35 14.65 18.42
CA GLU A 112 1.38 13.96 19.19
C GLU A 112 0.86 12.60 19.66
N ILE A 113 1.66 11.55 19.45
CA ILE A 113 1.36 10.18 19.87
C ILE A 113 2.52 9.59 20.67
N SER A 114 2.24 8.69 21.60
CA SER A 114 3.21 8.02 22.45
C SER A 114 3.33 6.54 22.07
N THR A 115 4.52 5.96 22.23
CA THR A 115 4.74 4.51 22.09
C THR A 115 3.97 3.65 23.10
N GLU A 116 3.34 4.27 24.10
CA GLU A 116 2.50 3.62 25.12
C GLU A 116 1.01 3.55 24.73
N GLN A 117 0.62 4.19 23.62
CA GLN A 117 -0.76 4.14 23.11
C GLN A 117 -1.03 2.88 22.29
N GLU A 118 -2.30 2.56 22.11
CA GLU A 118 -2.72 1.41 21.31
C GLU A 118 -2.67 1.73 19.80
N PRO A 119 -2.49 0.72 18.93
CA PRO A 119 -2.41 0.92 17.48
C PRO A 119 -3.60 1.67 16.88
N GLU A 120 -4.79 1.48 17.45
CA GLU A 120 -6.05 2.11 17.03
C GLU A 120 -6.02 3.62 17.21
N ASP A 121 -5.30 4.13 18.22
CA ASP A 121 -5.13 5.57 18.45
C ASP A 121 -4.30 6.19 17.32
N TYR A 122 -3.22 5.50 16.91
CA TYR A 122 -2.38 5.94 15.79
C TYR A 122 -3.18 5.98 14.49
N ILE A 123 -3.93 4.91 14.22
CA ILE A 123 -4.78 4.78 13.04
C ILE A 123 -5.81 5.90 12.97
N SER A 124 -6.46 6.22 14.10
CA SER A 124 -7.50 7.24 14.17
C SER A 124 -6.97 8.63 13.79
N ILE A 125 -5.79 9.00 14.29
CA ILE A 125 -5.14 10.28 13.97
C ILE A 125 -4.74 10.32 12.48
N ILE A 126 -4.12 9.26 11.98
CA ILE A 126 -3.71 9.18 10.57
C ILE A 126 -4.91 9.28 9.63
N LYS A 127 -6.02 8.62 9.98
CA LYS A 127 -7.28 8.71 9.23
C LYS A 127 -7.81 10.15 9.19
N GLN A 128 -7.82 10.83 10.33
CA GLN A 128 -8.29 12.21 10.42
C GLN A 128 -7.47 13.17 9.53
N ILE A 129 -6.17 12.91 9.36
CA ILE A 129 -5.30 13.72 8.52
C ILE A 129 -5.51 13.39 7.03
N ILE A 130 -5.52 12.10 6.66
CA ILE A 130 -5.58 11.67 5.26
C ILE A 130 -6.95 11.89 4.63
N PHE A 131 -8.02 11.77 5.42
CA PHE A 131 -9.41 11.78 4.97
C PHE A 131 -10.18 13.03 5.43
N ARG A 132 -9.47 14.09 5.83
CA ARG A 132 -10.06 15.34 6.35
C ARG A 132 -11.14 15.95 5.43
N ASP A 133 -11.07 15.68 4.13
CA ASP A 133 -11.96 16.23 3.10
C ASP A 133 -12.96 15.21 2.50
N SER A 134 -13.05 13.99 3.03
CA SER A 134 -14.04 12.99 2.57
C SER A 134 -15.16 12.85 3.61
N GLU A 135 -16.36 13.34 3.29
CA GLU A 135 -17.59 13.13 4.08
C GLU A 135 -18.12 11.67 4.03
N ASP A 136 -17.25 10.67 3.81
CA ASP A 136 -17.61 9.25 3.71
C ASP A 136 -16.97 8.40 4.82
N TYR A 137 -16.96 8.89 6.06
CA TYR A 137 -16.80 8.04 7.24
C TYR A 137 -18.18 7.64 7.77
N LEU A 138 -18.78 6.60 7.16
CA LEU A 138 -19.77 5.82 7.87
C LEU A 138 -19.03 4.92 8.86
N GLU A 139 -19.11 5.28 10.13
CA GLU A 139 -18.85 4.36 11.24
C GLU A 139 -19.62 3.06 11.00
N VAL A 140 -18.90 1.93 11.05
CA VAL A 140 -19.51 0.60 11.10
C VAL A 140 -20.20 0.44 12.45
N ASN A 141 -21.44 0.90 12.54
CA ASN A 141 -22.34 0.45 13.58
C ASN A 141 -22.83 -0.96 13.21
N VAL A 142 -22.46 -1.91 14.05
CA VAL A 142 -23.04 -3.26 14.10
C VAL A 142 -24.55 -3.13 14.28
N PRO A 143 -25.41 -3.66 13.39
CA PRO A 143 -26.83 -3.75 13.70
C PRO A 143 -27.10 -5.09 14.39
N ALA A 144 -27.42 -5.00 15.69
CA ALA A 144 -28.35 -5.95 16.28
C ALA A 144 -29.73 -5.75 15.63
N ASP A 145 -30.34 -6.89 15.32
CA ASP A 145 -31.67 -7.14 14.78
C ASP A 145 -32.78 -6.19 15.30
N ILE A 146 -33.66 -5.73 14.40
CA ILE A 146 -35.13 -5.56 14.51
C ILE A 146 -35.62 -4.76 13.28
N GLY A 147 -36.57 -5.37 12.56
CA GLY A 147 -37.04 -4.92 11.25
C GLY A 147 -38.06 -3.79 11.23
N VAL A 148 -38.38 -3.36 10.01
CA VAL A 148 -39.72 -3.29 9.39
C VAL A 148 -39.58 -2.55 8.04
N MET A 149 -40.21 -3.14 7.01
CA MET A 149 -40.36 -2.62 5.65
C MET A 149 -40.92 -1.19 5.57
N HIS A 150 -40.51 -0.43 4.54
CA HIS A 150 -41.36 0.33 3.59
C HIS A 150 -40.43 0.86 2.46
N SER A 151 -40.43 0.30 1.24
CA SER A 151 -41.23 0.68 0.04
C SER A 151 -41.05 2.14 -0.44
N GLY A 152 -40.45 2.33 -1.62
CA GLY A 152 -40.54 3.59 -2.38
C GLY A 152 -39.45 3.86 -3.43
N GLU A 153 -39.51 3.13 -4.55
CA GLU A 153 -39.21 3.55 -5.95
C GLU A 153 -38.55 4.93 -6.24
N ILE A 154 -37.50 4.96 -7.10
CA ILE A 154 -37.54 5.61 -8.44
C ILE A 154 -36.18 5.56 -9.20
N SER A 155 -36.31 5.00 -10.42
CA SER A 155 -35.62 5.22 -11.70
C SER A 155 -34.08 5.18 -11.84
N GLN A 156 -33.67 4.16 -12.59
CA GLN A 156 -32.55 4.14 -13.53
C GLN A 156 -32.52 5.41 -14.41
N ARG A 157 -31.33 6.02 -14.55
CA ARG A 157 -30.87 6.62 -15.81
C ARG A 157 -29.38 6.34 -15.99
N LYS A 158 -29.12 5.71 -17.12
CA LYS A 158 -27.84 5.39 -17.75
C LYS A 158 -27.50 6.58 -18.63
N ASP A 159 -26.29 7.11 -18.57
CA ASP A 159 -25.68 7.82 -19.68
C ASP A 159 -24.17 7.54 -19.66
N GLU A 160 -23.70 7.07 -20.80
CA GLU A 160 -22.36 6.64 -21.15
C GLU A 160 -21.53 7.85 -21.61
N GLU A 161 -20.21 7.72 -21.40
CA GLU A 161 -19.11 8.30 -22.19
C GLU A 161 -19.13 9.81 -22.48
N ASP A 162 -18.24 10.55 -21.81
CA ASP A 162 -17.44 11.52 -22.56
C ASP A 162 -15.96 11.41 -22.17
N SER A 163 -15.17 11.29 -23.22
CA SER A 163 -13.73 11.18 -23.27
C SER A 163 -13.04 12.45 -22.75
N SER A 164 -12.11 12.29 -21.81
CA SER A 164 -11.04 13.25 -21.63
C SER A 164 -9.69 12.53 -21.61
N GLU A 165 -8.99 12.68 -22.72
CA GLU A 165 -7.59 12.34 -22.84
C GLU A 165 -6.78 13.24 -21.89
N THR A 166 -6.12 12.63 -20.91
CA THR A 166 -4.99 13.25 -20.24
C THR A 166 -3.95 12.16 -20.03
N SER A 167 -3.04 12.06 -20.99
CA SER A 167 -1.73 11.40 -20.90
C SER A 167 -1.66 10.21 -19.92
N ARG A 168 -2.24 9.06 -20.32
CA ARG A 168 -1.95 7.78 -19.65
C ARG A 168 -0.47 7.47 -19.87
N SER A 169 0.33 7.66 -18.82
CA SER A 169 1.60 6.94 -18.66
C SER A 169 1.32 5.47 -18.96
N THR A 170 1.71 5.01 -20.15
CA THR A 170 1.45 3.64 -20.60
C THR A 170 2.50 2.79 -19.91
N ILE A 171 2.17 2.30 -18.71
CA ILE A 171 3.02 1.36 -17.98
C ILE A 171 3.30 0.17 -18.92
N PRO A 172 4.56 -0.22 -19.13
CA PRO A 172 4.90 -1.34 -19.99
C PRO A 172 4.16 -2.62 -19.59
N LEU A 173 3.71 -3.40 -20.56
CA LEU A 173 3.10 -4.70 -20.29
C LEU A 173 4.18 -5.77 -20.07
N ALA A 174 4.07 -6.52 -18.99
CA ALA A 174 4.80 -7.77 -18.79
C ALA A 174 4.03 -8.92 -19.45
N VAL A 175 4.74 -10.01 -19.78
CA VAL A 175 4.09 -11.27 -20.17
C VAL A 175 4.21 -12.24 -19.01
N VAL A 176 3.08 -12.80 -18.57
CA VAL A 176 3.04 -13.81 -17.51
C VAL A 176 2.59 -15.14 -18.08
N LEU A 177 3.33 -16.21 -17.78
CA LEU A 177 3.06 -17.56 -18.25
C LEU A 177 3.00 -18.54 -17.07
N PRO A 178 2.01 -19.44 -17.02
CA PRO A 178 0.83 -19.47 -17.89
C PRO A 178 -0.11 -18.28 -17.61
N ALA A 179 -0.88 -17.85 -18.61
CA ALA A 179 -1.86 -16.77 -18.46
C ALA A 179 -3.13 -17.21 -17.74
N GLU A 180 -3.40 -18.52 -17.73
CA GLU A 180 -4.50 -19.15 -17.01
C GLU A 180 -3.95 -20.18 -16.02
N ILE A 181 -4.40 -20.11 -14.78
CA ILE A 181 -3.87 -20.88 -13.66
C ILE A 181 -5.01 -21.64 -12.97
N PRO A 182 -4.90 -22.96 -12.73
CA PRO A 182 -5.92 -23.67 -11.98
C PRO A 182 -5.93 -23.21 -10.51
N CYS A 183 -7.12 -23.03 -9.91
CA CYS A 183 -7.24 -22.73 -8.48
C CYS A 183 -6.65 -23.84 -7.60
N GLU A 184 -6.73 -25.08 -8.05
CA GLU A 184 -6.18 -26.24 -7.35
C GLU A 184 -4.82 -26.60 -7.95
N ASN A 185 -3.78 -26.65 -7.11
CA ASN A 185 -2.40 -26.92 -7.51
C ASN A 185 -1.89 -25.96 -8.62
N PRO A 186 -1.76 -24.66 -8.32
CA PRO A 186 -1.57 -23.62 -9.33
C PRO A 186 -0.18 -23.64 -10.01
N GLY A 187 0.76 -24.44 -9.51
CA GLY A 187 2.05 -24.67 -10.16
C GLY A 187 3.01 -23.48 -10.05
N GLU A 188 3.69 -23.15 -11.15
CA GLU A 188 4.68 -22.07 -11.24
C GLU A 188 4.29 -21.06 -12.31
N ILE A 189 4.70 -19.81 -12.11
CA ILE A 189 4.56 -18.74 -13.08
C ILE A 189 5.91 -18.13 -13.44
N PHE A 190 5.96 -17.59 -14.64
CA PHE A 190 7.10 -16.90 -15.23
C PHE A 190 6.68 -15.51 -15.66
N ILE A 191 7.46 -14.52 -15.27
CA ILE A 191 7.18 -13.11 -15.51
C ILE A 191 8.30 -12.57 -16.38
N LEU A 192 7.95 -12.24 -17.62
CA LEU A 192 8.88 -11.76 -18.64
C LEU A 192 8.73 -10.25 -18.78
N LEU A 193 9.82 -9.54 -18.54
CA LEU A 193 9.90 -8.10 -18.71
C LEU A 193 10.51 -7.75 -20.07
N ARG A 194 10.03 -6.66 -20.66
CA ARG A 194 10.55 -6.16 -21.94
C ARG A 194 12.02 -5.75 -21.83
N ASP A 195 12.33 -5.02 -20.77
CA ASP A 195 13.64 -4.45 -20.50
C ASP A 195 14.32 -5.18 -19.34
N GLU A 196 15.65 -5.24 -19.38
CA GLU A 196 16.45 -5.76 -18.27
C GLU A 196 16.37 -4.76 -17.10
N VAL A 197 16.18 -5.29 -15.90
CA VAL A 197 16.04 -4.47 -14.69
C VAL A 197 17.32 -4.61 -13.86
N ILE A 198 17.92 -3.47 -13.52
CA ILE A 198 19.00 -3.36 -12.53
C ILE A 198 18.37 -2.77 -11.28
N ALA A 199 17.94 -3.64 -10.36
CA ALA A 199 17.30 -3.25 -9.10
C ALA A 199 17.82 -4.14 -7.97
N GLU A 200 17.91 -3.58 -6.76
CA GLU A 200 18.33 -4.31 -5.57
C GLU A 200 17.24 -5.29 -5.13
N THR A 201 15.98 -4.91 -5.34
CA THR A 201 14.81 -5.74 -5.02
C THR A 201 13.79 -5.75 -6.17
N VAL A 202 13.27 -6.94 -6.48
CA VAL A 202 12.12 -7.12 -7.38
C VAL A 202 10.99 -7.78 -6.61
N GLU A 203 9.81 -7.19 -6.69
CA GLU A 203 8.60 -7.68 -6.05
C GLU A 203 7.46 -7.78 -7.07
N VAL A 204 6.58 -8.76 -6.88
CA VAL A 204 5.41 -8.98 -7.72
C VAL A 204 4.19 -8.94 -6.83
N GLU A 205 3.27 -8.07 -7.21
CA GLU A 205 2.00 -7.88 -6.53
C GLU A 205 0.88 -8.50 -7.36
N PHE A 206 0.04 -9.28 -6.68
CA PHE A 206 -1.15 -9.92 -7.21
C PHE A 206 -2.37 -9.27 -6.59
N THR A 207 -3.25 -8.69 -7.42
CA THR A 207 -4.45 -7.99 -6.98
C THR A 207 -5.68 -8.59 -7.64
N SER A 208 -6.62 -9.05 -6.83
CA SER A 208 -7.99 -9.39 -7.22
C SER A 208 -8.97 -8.49 -6.45
N ASN A 209 -10.28 -8.68 -6.66
CA ASN A 209 -11.30 -7.88 -5.98
C ASN A 209 -11.20 -7.94 -4.44
N ASN A 210 -10.75 -9.08 -3.90
CA ASN A 210 -10.81 -9.36 -2.46
C ASN A 210 -9.46 -9.74 -1.84
N MET A 211 -8.42 -9.92 -2.66
CA MET A 211 -7.09 -10.34 -2.21
C MET A 211 -6.02 -9.49 -2.87
N HIS A 212 -5.06 -9.09 -2.05
CA HIS A 212 -3.87 -8.35 -2.44
C HIS A 212 -2.68 -9.02 -1.76
N ILE A 213 -1.78 -9.60 -2.55
CA ILE A 213 -0.61 -10.32 -2.03
C ILE A 213 0.62 -9.87 -2.79
N ARG A 214 1.71 -9.59 -2.08
CA ARG A 214 3.02 -9.32 -2.68
C ARG A 214 4.03 -10.40 -2.31
N ALA A 215 4.84 -10.79 -3.28
CA ALA A 215 5.87 -11.81 -3.14
C ALA A 215 7.14 -11.43 -3.91
N GLN A 216 8.26 -11.98 -3.49
CA GLN A 216 9.53 -11.82 -4.21
C GLN A 216 9.75 -13.02 -5.13
N PRO A 217 9.79 -12.82 -6.46
CA PRO A 217 10.16 -13.88 -7.38
C PRO A 217 11.66 -14.12 -7.37
N ALA A 218 12.07 -15.32 -7.77
CA ALA A 218 13.47 -15.63 -8.02
C ALA A 218 13.86 -15.22 -9.45
N LEU A 219 15.09 -14.74 -9.62
CA LEU A 219 15.64 -14.45 -10.95
C LEU A 219 15.98 -15.77 -11.65
N TRP A 220 15.38 -16.02 -12.82
CA TRP A 220 15.75 -17.17 -13.65
C TRP A 220 16.80 -16.78 -14.69
N ASN A 221 16.56 -15.68 -15.41
CA ASN A 221 17.51 -15.11 -16.37
C ASN A 221 17.37 -13.58 -16.37
N LYS A 222 18.19 -12.87 -17.15
CA LYS A 222 18.25 -11.39 -17.18
C LYS A 222 16.90 -10.66 -17.31
N LYS A 223 15.88 -11.29 -17.90
CA LYS A 223 14.55 -10.68 -18.14
C LYS A 223 13.38 -11.51 -17.63
N VAL A 224 13.65 -12.68 -17.03
CA VAL A 224 12.63 -13.65 -16.62
C VAL A 224 12.79 -13.93 -15.15
N TRP A 225 11.70 -13.67 -14.44
CA TRP A 225 11.51 -13.97 -13.04
C TRP A 225 10.53 -15.13 -12.90
N TYR A 226 10.68 -15.95 -11.86
CA TYR A 226 9.79 -17.08 -11.64
C TYR A 226 9.46 -17.26 -10.17
N MET A 227 8.29 -17.82 -9.91
CA MET A 227 7.84 -18.19 -8.56
C MET A 227 6.74 -19.23 -8.63
N LYS A 228 6.43 -19.86 -7.49
CA LYS A 228 5.19 -20.62 -7.36
C LYS A 228 4.00 -19.69 -7.52
N ALA A 229 3.01 -20.12 -8.28
CA ALA A 229 1.74 -19.43 -8.35
C ALA A 229 1.09 -19.44 -6.96
N LEU A 230 0.49 -18.30 -6.58
CA LEU A 230 -0.17 -18.15 -5.29
C LEU A 230 -1.61 -18.66 -5.37
N ASP A 231 -2.16 -19.09 -4.24
CA ASP A 231 -3.54 -19.55 -4.21
C ASP A 231 -4.49 -18.35 -4.34
N PHE A 232 -5.28 -18.33 -5.42
CA PHE A 232 -6.31 -17.31 -5.68
C PHE A 232 -7.65 -17.98 -6.07
N PRO A 233 -8.78 -17.38 -5.68
CA PRO A 233 -10.09 -17.81 -6.15
C PRO A 233 -10.23 -17.58 -7.65
N ALA A 234 -11.17 -18.28 -8.28
CA ALA A 234 -11.42 -18.15 -9.71
C ALA A 234 -11.79 -16.69 -10.07
N GLY A 235 -11.14 -16.14 -11.09
CA GLY A 235 -11.30 -14.75 -11.51
C GLY A 235 -10.03 -14.14 -12.10
N SER A 236 -10.14 -12.90 -12.56
CA SER A 236 -8.99 -12.12 -13.04
C SER A 236 -8.14 -11.64 -11.87
N VAL A 237 -6.82 -11.73 -12.03
CA VAL A 237 -5.81 -11.24 -11.09
C VAL A 237 -4.86 -10.34 -11.86
N ASN A 238 -4.79 -9.08 -11.43
CA ASN A 238 -3.83 -8.12 -11.94
C ASN A 238 -2.47 -8.35 -11.30
N ILE A 239 -1.43 -8.33 -12.12
CA ILE A 239 -0.04 -8.45 -11.70
C ILE A 239 0.65 -7.11 -11.91
N SER A 240 1.32 -6.62 -10.88
CA SER A 240 2.19 -5.43 -10.95
C SER A 240 3.59 -5.80 -10.51
N VAL A 241 4.59 -5.52 -11.36
CA VAL A 241 6.00 -5.79 -11.08
C VAL A 241 6.66 -4.50 -10.59
N TYR A 242 7.21 -4.56 -9.39
CA TYR A 242 7.90 -3.46 -8.72
C TYR A 242 9.40 -3.72 -8.70
N CYS A 243 10.17 -2.68 -8.96
CA CYS A 243 11.61 -2.69 -8.82
C CYS A 243 12.02 -1.50 -7.97
N ASP A 244 12.59 -1.75 -6.80
CA ASP A 244 12.90 -0.76 -5.77
C ASP A 244 11.70 0.16 -5.45
N GLY A 245 10.52 -0.45 -5.33
CA GLY A 245 9.25 0.24 -5.02
C GLY A 245 8.58 0.95 -6.19
N ILE A 246 9.16 0.96 -7.39
CA ILE A 246 8.60 1.60 -8.59
C ILE A 246 7.95 0.55 -9.50
N ILE A 247 6.70 0.75 -9.91
CA ILE A 247 6.03 -0.10 -10.90
C ILE A 247 6.77 -0.01 -12.24
N LYS A 248 7.28 -1.14 -12.72
CA LYS A 248 7.94 -1.27 -14.02
C LYS A 248 7.05 -1.86 -15.08
N ALA A 249 6.18 -2.79 -14.71
CA ALA A 249 5.29 -3.42 -15.67
C ALA A 249 4.02 -3.97 -15.02
N THR A 250 2.97 -4.12 -15.82
CA THR A 250 1.72 -4.76 -15.40
C THR A 250 1.30 -5.89 -16.34
N ALA A 251 0.52 -6.83 -15.85
CA ALA A 251 -0.10 -7.90 -16.62
C ALA A 251 -1.44 -8.30 -15.97
N GLU A 252 -2.25 -9.07 -16.68
CA GLU A 252 -3.44 -9.72 -16.12
C GLU A 252 -3.34 -11.23 -16.38
N ILE A 253 -3.67 -12.02 -15.38
CA ILE A 253 -3.79 -13.48 -15.47
C ILE A 253 -5.15 -13.91 -14.92
N LYS A 254 -5.56 -15.15 -15.20
CA LYS A 254 -6.87 -15.67 -14.80
C LYS A 254 -6.76 -16.97 -14.01
N TYR A 255 -7.35 -17.00 -12.84
CA TYR A 255 -7.55 -18.24 -12.09
C TYR A 255 -8.86 -18.90 -12.52
N TYR A 256 -8.84 -20.21 -12.73
CA TYR A 256 -10.03 -20.97 -13.08
C TYR A 256 -10.24 -22.15 -12.11
N ALA A 257 -11.49 -22.36 -11.72
CA ALA A 257 -11.85 -23.56 -10.97
C ALA A 257 -11.78 -24.77 -11.92
N PRO A 258 -11.23 -25.92 -11.50
CA PRO A 258 -11.35 -27.13 -12.28
C PRO A 258 -12.84 -27.42 -12.48
N ALA A 259 -13.22 -27.80 -13.70
CA ALA A 259 -14.57 -28.28 -13.95
C ALA A 259 -14.78 -29.47 -13.02
N LYS A 260 -15.76 -29.39 -12.11
CA LYS A 260 -16.19 -30.56 -11.35
C LYS A 260 -16.45 -31.64 -12.37
N ALA A 261 -15.69 -32.74 -12.31
CA ALA A 261 -16.09 -33.95 -12.98
C ALA A 261 -17.47 -34.28 -12.42
N MET A 262 -18.52 -33.97 -13.19
CA MET A 262 -19.73 -34.75 -13.07
C MET A 262 -19.24 -36.16 -13.35
N GLU A 263 -19.16 -36.99 -12.32
CA GLU A 263 -19.27 -38.43 -12.51
C GLU A 263 -20.60 -38.64 -13.22
N ASP A 264 -20.58 -38.55 -14.54
CA ASP A 264 -21.56 -39.18 -15.40
C ASP A 264 -21.43 -40.66 -15.08
N THR A 265 -22.20 -41.10 -14.08
CA THR A 265 -22.56 -42.49 -13.92
C THR A 265 -23.34 -42.86 -15.17
N HIS A 266 -22.60 -43.21 -16.22
CA HIS A 266 -23.13 -43.89 -17.38
C HIS A 266 -23.75 -45.19 -16.88
N ARG A 267 -25.06 -45.10 -16.59
CA ARG A 267 -26.10 -46.05 -16.99
C ARG A 267 -25.53 -47.39 -17.43
N ALA A 268 -25.42 -48.33 -16.49
CA ALA A 268 -25.52 -49.74 -16.83
C ALA A 268 -26.97 -49.99 -17.27
N ALA A 269 -27.23 -49.75 -18.56
CA ALA A 269 -28.34 -50.38 -19.25
C ALA A 269 -27.84 -51.77 -19.61
N ASP A 270 -28.24 -52.77 -18.81
CA ASP A 270 -28.10 -54.17 -19.15
C ASP A 270 -29.14 -54.51 -20.24
N PRO A 271 -28.73 -54.95 -21.45
CA PRO A 271 -29.66 -55.44 -22.45
C PRO A 271 -29.74 -56.98 -22.38
N GLY A 272 -30.68 -57.48 -21.59
CA GLY A 272 -31.35 -58.78 -21.78
C GLY A 272 -30.57 -60.07 -21.47
N GLU A 273 -31.06 -60.81 -20.48
CA GLU A 273 -31.61 -62.18 -20.63
C GLU A 273 -32.64 -62.46 -19.52
#